data_AF-A0A399R665-F1
#
_entry.id   AF-A0A399R665-F1
#
_cell.length_a   1.000
_cell.length_b   1.000
_cell.length_c   1.000
_cell.angle_alpha   90.00
_cell.angle_beta   90.00
_cell.angle_gamma   90.00
#
_symmetry.space_group_name_H-M   'P 1'
#
loop_
_entity.id
_entity.type
_entity.pdbx_description
1 polymer ?
#
loop_
_entity_poly.entity_id
_entity_poly.type
_entity_poly.pdbx_seq_one_letter_code
_entity_poly.pdbx_strand_id
1 'polypeptide(L)' 'EGFTGQPGVINGASEVLGEILGDAGIHARSAVGVAELPLGSPVEVELVVALVE' A
#
# COMPACT_ATOMS: atom_id res chain seq x y z
N GLU A 1 16.11 -0.76 -18.07
CA GLU A 1 15.14 -1.69 -17.44
C GLU A 1 14.80 -1.13 -16.06
N GLY A 2 13.54 -1.20 -15.62
CA GLY A 2 13.08 -0.59 -14.37
C GLY A 2 13.03 -1.59 -13.21
N PHE A 3 12.81 -1.10 -12.00
CA PHE A 3 12.48 -1.94 -10.85
C PHE A 3 11.07 -2.53 -11.02
N THR A 4 10.88 -3.80 -10.68
CA THR A 4 9.59 -4.52 -10.78
C THR A 4 9.13 -5.13 -9.45
N GLY A 5 9.85 -4.86 -8.36
CA GLY A 5 9.56 -5.38 -7.02
C GLY A 5 8.56 -4.58 -6.20
N GLN A 6 7.79 -3.68 -6.82
CA GLN A 6 6.80 -2.84 -6.14
C GLN A 6 5.79 -3.66 -5.30
N PRO A 7 5.31 -4.85 -5.74
CA PRO A 7 4.41 -5.64 -4.91
C PRO A 7 4.99 -6.01 -3.55
N GLY A 8 6.31 -6.25 -3.47
CA GLY A 8 7.01 -6.55 -2.22
C GLY A 8 7.19 -5.33 -1.33
N VAL A 9 7.43 -4.15 -1.91
CA VAL A 9 7.49 -2.89 -1.15
C VAL A 9 6.15 -2.59 -0.46
N ILE A 10 5.04 -2.76 -1.20
CA ILE A 10 3.69 -2.48 -0.67
C ILE A 10 3.22 -3.56 0.32
N ASN A 11 3.88 -4.73 0.42
CA ASN A 11 3.59 -5.68 1.49
C ASN A 11 3.73 -5.06 2.88
N GLY A 12 4.68 -4.12 3.08
CA GLY A 12 4.80 -3.43 4.37
C GLY A 12 3.52 -2.72 4.81
N ALA A 13 2.81 -2.07 3.87
CA ALA A 13 1.51 -1.46 4.19
C ALA A 13 0.44 -2.53 4.44
N SER A 14 0.41 -3.59 3.60
CA SER A 14 -0.60 -4.65 3.73
C SER A 14 -0.45 -5.45 5.03
N GLU A 15 0.77 -5.73 5.46
CA GLU A 15 1.09 -6.41 6.72
C GLU A 15 0.65 -5.56 7.91
N VAL A 16 0.99 -4.27 7.94
CA VAL A 16 0.56 -3.35 9.01
C VAL A 16 -0.97 -3.28 9.12
N LEU A 17 -1.68 -3.18 7.99
CA LEU A 17 -3.14 -3.15 7.99
C LEU A 17 -3.73 -4.46 8.52
N GLY A 18 -3.17 -5.61 8.13
CA GLY A 18 -3.58 -6.92 8.65
C GLY A 18 -3.28 -7.09 10.14
N GLU A 19 -2.11 -6.63 10.60
CA GLU A 19 -1.72 -6.69 12.01
C GLU A 19 -2.63 -5.85 12.92
N ILE A 20 -3.00 -4.64 12.47
CA ILE A 20 -3.79 -3.70 13.28
C ILE A 20 -5.29 -3.98 13.19
N LEU A 21 -5.80 -4.31 12.00
CA LEU A 21 -7.24 -4.42 11.72
C LEU A 21 -7.75 -5.87 11.63
N GLY A 22 -6.86 -6.87 11.65
CA GLY A 22 -7.24 -8.28 11.50
C GLY A 22 -7.95 -8.54 10.17
N ASP A 23 -9.06 -9.27 10.21
CA ASP A 23 -9.87 -9.59 9.02
C ASP A 23 -10.39 -8.34 8.30
N ALA A 24 -10.68 -7.26 9.03
CA ALA A 24 -11.09 -5.99 8.42
C ALA A 24 -9.94 -5.31 7.65
N GLY A 25 -8.70 -5.73 7.88
CA GLY A 25 -7.51 -5.29 7.16
C GLY A 25 -7.29 -6.01 5.84
N ILE A 26 -8.10 -6.99 5.45
CA ILE A 26 -7.99 -7.66 4.14
C ILE A 26 -8.54 -6.73 3.05
N HIS A 27 -7.71 -6.40 2.06
CA HIS A 27 -8.03 -5.40 1.03
C HIS A 27 -7.54 -5.81 -0.35
N ALA A 28 -8.20 -5.29 -1.38
CA ALA A 28 -7.63 -5.21 -2.72
C ALA A 28 -6.58 -4.10 -2.78
N ARG A 29 -5.59 -4.21 -3.67
CA ARG A 29 -4.55 -3.19 -3.84
C ARG A 29 -4.03 -3.07 -5.25
N SER A 30 -3.37 -1.94 -5.52
CA SER A 30 -2.47 -1.75 -6.66
C SER A 30 -1.08 -1.37 -6.15
N ALA A 31 -0.03 -1.93 -6.76
CA ALA A 31 1.36 -1.59 -6.46
C ALA A 31 2.04 -1.20 -7.77
N VAL A 32 2.17 0.11 -8.01
CA VAL A 32 2.61 0.66 -9.29
C VAL A 32 3.89 1.47 -9.12
N GLY A 33 4.81 1.35 -10.08
CA GLY A 33 5.98 2.21 -10.15
C GLY A 33 5.62 3.56 -10.75
N VAL A 34 6.10 4.64 -10.14
CA VAL A 34 5.94 6.02 -10.64
C VAL A 34 7.32 6.65 -10.87
N ALA A 35 7.37 7.72 -11.66
CA ALA A 35 8.62 8.42 -11.94
C ALA A 35 9.15 9.18 -10.72
N GLU A 36 8.26 9.85 -9.99
CA GLU A 36 8.56 10.58 -8.76
C GLU A 36 7.29 10.75 -7.90
N LEU A 37 7.49 11.06 -6.62
CA LEU A 37 6.45 11.44 -5.68
C LEU A 37 6.76 12.80 -5.05
N PRO A 38 5.74 13.54 -4.56
CA PRO A 38 5.95 14.78 -3.83
C PRO A 38 6.93 14.62 -2.67
N LEU A 39 7.67 15.71 -2.37
CA LEU A 39 8.67 15.78 -1.29
C LEU A 39 9.83 14.78 -1.41
N GLY A 40 9.97 14.09 -2.55
CA GLY A 40 10.96 13.03 -2.71
C GLY A 40 10.64 11.78 -1.88
N SER A 41 9.36 11.54 -1.57
CA SER A 41 8.95 10.34 -0.83
C SER A 41 9.25 9.06 -1.63
N PRO A 42 9.70 7.97 -0.98
CA PRO A 42 9.93 6.70 -1.67
C PRO A 42 8.63 5.93 -1.94
N VAL A 43 7.57 6.14 -1.15
CA VAL A 43 6.29 5.43 -1.24
C VAL A 43 5.16 6.37 -0.84
N GLU A 44 4.02 6.27 -1.52
CA GLU A 44 2.75 6.88 -1.14
C GLU A 44 1.69 5.77 -1.06
N VAL A 45 0.83 5.84 -0.04
CA VAL A 45 -0.26 4.86 0.17
C VAL A 45 -1.57 5.63 0.34
N GLU A 46 -2.54 5.33 -0.50
CA GLU A 46 -3.92 5.81 -0.40
C GLU A 46 -4.85 4.64 -0.08
N LEU A 47 -5.87 4.88 0.75
CA LEU A 47 -6.87 3.87 1.10
C LEU A 47 -8.28 4.40 0.87
N VAL A 48 -9.14 3.52 0.35
CA VAL A 48 -10.59 3.67 0.42
C VAL A 48 -11.10 2.68 1.45
N VAL A 49 -11.80 3.18 2.47
CA VAL A 49 -12.25 2.37 3.61
C VAL A 49 -13.77 2.42 3.75
N ALA A 50 -14.36 1.29 4.13
CA ALA A 50 -15.75 1.23 4.56
C ALA A 50 -15.83 1.56 6.06
N LEU A 51 -16.79 2.41 6.44
CA LEU A 51 -17.11 2.66 7.83
C LEU A 51 -18.14 1.64 8.31
N VAL A 52 -17.93 1.09 9.50
CA VAL A 52 -18.90 0.23 10.18
C VAL A 52 -19.64 1.06 11.24
N GLU A 53 -20.92 0.80 11.39
CA GLU A 53 -21.75 1.38 12.46
C GLU A 53 -21.52 0.68 13.81
#